data_AF-A0AAQ3QRC3-F1
#
_entry.id   AF-A0AAQ3QRC3-F1
#
_cell.length_a   1.000
_cell.length_b   1.000
_cell.length_c   1.000
_cell.angle_alpha   90.00
_cell.angle_beta   90.00
_cell.angle_gamma   90.00
#
_symmetry.space_group_name_H-M   'P 1'
#
loop_
_entity.id
_entity.type
_entity.pdbx_description
1 polymer ?
#
loop_
_entity_poly.entity_id
_entity_poly.type
_entity_poly.pdbx_seq_one_letter_code
_entity_poly.pdbx_strand_id
1 'polypeptide(L)'
;MKLLLRLACASAALTAISASGASIIYNNGVTNTSNASGPAWVAGSNMFLNIIDDYGGSPLGPSGGSGASQNGFDLFDPGGGGLDITLLSWTLGSMTLYEGPGTATLSPGPATPGFEDYRYDDNGGLAPTNLTFFYNGAEWASGYVTRFVTEVANSADIDATGAGDAIITTNTPAGLAFFNEVMTLSSGTGQLSFVADSFTPVAPSDPGTFGSTGSITVVPEPSTMAALFGASALGITFIRRRRKS
;
A
#
# COMPACT_ATOMS: atom_id res chain seq x y z
N MET A 1 24.33 -15.87 40.24
CA MET A 1 23.78 -14.62 39.67
C MET A 1 23.97 -14.44 38.14
N LYS A 2 24.73 -15.30 37.43
CA LYS A 2 24.87 -15.26 35.96
C LYS A 2 23.83 -16.11 35.19
N LEU A 3 23.12 -17.02 35.87
CA LEU A 3 22.17 -17.94 35.25
C LEU A 3 20.76 -17.32 35.02
N LEU A 4 20.33 -16.42 35.91
CA LEU A 4 19.02 -15.75 35.80
C LEU A 4 18.96 -14.68 34.70
N LEU A 5 20.10 -14.13 34.28
CA LEU A 5 20.18 -13.11 33.24
C LEU A 5 20.03 -13.71 31.82
N ARG A 6 20.38 -14.99 31.64
CA ARG A 6 20.23 -15.69 30.35
C ARG A 6 18.81 -16.18 30.11
N LEU A 7 18.02 -16.41 31.16
CA LEU A 7 16.61 -16.78 31.03
C LEU A 7 15.71 -15.60 30.62
N ALA A 8 16.03 -14.36 31.04
CA ALA A 8 15.22 -13.19 30.71
C ALA A 8 15.37 -12.71 29.26
N CYS A 9 16.52 -12.96 28.60
CA CYS A 9 16.70 -12.64 27.17
C CYS A 9 16.15 -13.70 26.21
N ALA A 10 15.97 -14.94 26.67
CA ALA A 10 15.42 -16.02 25.83
C ALA A 10 13.88 -15.98 25.74
N SER A 11 13.20 -15.43 26.77
CA SER A 11 11.74 -15.33 26.79
C SER A 11 11.18 -14.12 26.02
N ALA A 12 12.01 -13.12 25.69
CA ALA A 12 11.57 -11.93 24.94
C ALA A 12 11.63 -12.11 23.42
N ALA A 13 12.25 -13.20 22.94
CA ALA A 13 12.44 -13.47 21.51
C ALA A 13 11.36 -14.39 20.91
N LEU A 14 10.36 -14.82 21.69
CA LEU A 14 9.42 -15.88 21.28
C LEU A 14 7.97 -15.47 21.09
N THR A 15 7.62 -14.18 21.20
CA THR A 15 6.27 -13.69 20.81
C THR A 15 6.30 -12.28 20.20
N ALA A 16 7.29 -11.99 19.35
CA ALA A 16 7.03 -11.03 18.27
C ALA A 16 6.20 -11.79 17.23
N ILE A 17 4.92 -12.02 17.54
CA ILE A 17 3.95 -12.37 16.51
C ILE A 17 3.92 -11.10 15.66
N SER A 18 4.51 -11.14 14.47
CA SER A 18 4.23 -10.13 13.46
C SER A 18 2.72 -10.07 13.38
N ALA A 19 2.10 -9.00 13.87
CA ALA A 19 0.68 -8.81 13.69
C ALA A 19 0.47 -8.74 12.17
N SER A 20 -0.01 -9.84 11.58
CA SER A 20 -0.42 -9.82 10.18
C SER A 20 -1.57 -8.82 10.12
N GLY A 21 -1.34 -7.68 9.46
CA GLY A 21 -2.39 -6.71 9.24
C GLY A 21 -3.59 -7.36 8.55
N ALA A 22 -4.79 -6.90 8.87
CA ALA A 22 -5.97 -7.31 8.13
C ALA A 22 -5.79 -6.94 6.66
N SER A 23 -6.20 -7.81 5.75
CA SER A 23 -5.94 -7.64 4.32
C SER A 23 -7.14 -7.99 3.46
N ILE A 24 -7.18 -7.38 2.28
CA ILE A 24 -8.13 -7.66 1.21
C ILE A 24 -7.32 -7.93 -0.04
N ILE A 25 -7.60 -9.05 -0.70
CA ILE A 25 -7.04 -9.42 -1.99
C ILE A 25 -8.03 -8.99 -3.07
N TYR A 26 -7.53 -8.38 -4.14
CA TYR A 26 -8.33 -7.90 -5.27
C TYR A 26 -8.00 -8.67 -6.55
N ASN A 27 -9.03 -9.01 -7.31
CA ASN A 27 -8.91 -9.55 -8.66
C ASN A 27 -9.04 -8.43 -9.69
N ASN A 28 -8.33 -8.58 -10.82
CA ASN A 28 -8.44 -7.70 -11.99
C ASN A 28 -8.27 -6.20 -11.63
N GLY A 29 -7.34 -5.90 -10.73
CA GLY A 29 -6.95 -4.54 -10.36
C GLY A 29 -6.22 -3.84 -11.49
N VAL A 30 -6.90 -3.40 -12.55
CA VAL A 30 -6.21 -2.66 -13.61
C VAL A 30 -5.73 -1.34 -13.01
N THR A 31 -4.42 -1.17 -12.86
CA THR A 31 -3.83 0.07 -12.42
C THR A 31 -3.61 0.95 -13.65
N ASN A 32 -4.66 1.61 -14.14
CA ASN A 32 -4.52 2.80 -14.97
C ASN A 32 -3.92 2.60 -16.38
N THR A 33 -3.90 3.72 -17.10
CA THR A 33 -3.24 3.96 -18.37
C THR A 33 -2.39 5.22 -18.24
N SER A 34 -1.26 5.31 -18.94
CA SER A 34 -0.34 6.44 -18.82
C SER A 34 0.12 7.01 -20.15
N ASN A 35 0.48 8.29 -20.15
CA ASN A 35 1.31 8.87 -21.19
C ASN A 35 2.75 8.33 -21.08
N ALA A 36 3.07 7.26 -21.81
CA ALA A 36 4.41 6.69 -21.93
C ALA A 36 5.38 7.65 -22.68
N SER A 37 5.68 8.80 -22.09
CA SER A 37 6.50 9.87 -22.67
C SER A 37 7.78 10.17 -21.90
N GLY A 38 8.12 9.39 -20.87
CA GLY A 38 9.37 9.49 -20.14
C GLY A 38 10.58 8.88 -20.88
N PRO A 39 11.76 8.83 -20.24
CA PRO A 39 12.93 8.13 -20.78
C PRO A 39 12.69 6.63 -20.97
N ALA A 40 13.52 5.99 -21.81
CA ALA A 40 13.47 4.54 -21.96
C ALA A 40 13.68 3.81 -20.62
N TRP A 41 12.91 2.76 -20.41
CA TRP A 41 12.83 1.97 -19.19
C TRP A 41 13.04 0.49 -19.50
N VAL A 42 11.98 -0.32 -19.55
CA VAL A 42 12.05 -1.76 -19.78
C VAL A 42 11.61 -2.13 -21.19
N ALA A 43 12.39 -3.02 -21.83
CA ALA A 43 12.05 -3.65 -23.11
C ALA A 43 11.70 -2.64 -24.23
N GLY A 44 12.29 -1.45 -24.20
CA GLY A 44 12.01 -0.36 -25.17
C GLY A 44 10.77 0.48 -24.85
N SER A 45 10.09 0.21 -23.73
CA SER A 45 9.03 1.05 -23.18
C SER A 45 9.62 2.28 -22.49
N ASN A 46 8.83 3.34 -22.37
CA ASN A 46 9.22 4.54 -21.64
C ASN A 46 8.69 4.50 -20.22
N MET A 47 9.36 5.23 -19.32
CA MET A 47 8.82 5.55 -18.01
C MET A 47 7.52 6.33 -18.13
N PHE A 48 6.67 6.19 -17.13
CA PHE A 48 5.42 6.93 -17.06
C PHE A 48 5.61 8.24 -16.32
N LEU A 49 5.19 9.35 -16.95
CA LEU A 49 5.20 10.65 -16.27
C LEU A 49 4.02 10.79 -15.32
N ASN A 50 2.86 10.27 -15.72
CA ASN A 50 1.65 10.30 -14.90
C ASN A 50 0.93 8.96 -14.96
N ILE A 51 0.47 8.47 -13.83
CA ILE A 51 -0.57 7.46 -13.72
C ILE A 51 -1.91 8.21 -13.78
N ILE A 52 -2.83 7.82 -14.66
CA ILE A 52 -4.12 8.51 -14.88
C ILE A 52 -5.28 7.51 -14.80
N ASP A 53 -6.35 7.91 -14.10
CA ASP A 53 -7.54 7.11 -13.80
C ASP A 53 -8.26 6.52 -15.02
N ASP A 54 -8.31 7.27 -16.13
CA ASP A 54 -8.86 6.84 -17.42
C ASP A 54 -8.25 7.62 -18.60
N TYR A 55 -7.21 7.07 -19.25
CA TYR A 55 -6.68 7.66 -20.48
C TYR A 55 -7.55 7.24 -21.67
N GLY A 56 -8.62 8.00 -21.91
CA GLY A 56 -9.32 8.00 -23.19
C GLY A 56 -10.25 6.81 -23.44
N GLY A 57 -10.92 6.28 -22.41
CA GLY A 57 -11.91 5.21 -22.57
C GLY A 57 -11.24 3.87 -22.79
N SER A 58 -10.27 3.56 -21.92
CA SER A 58 -9.55 2.28 -21.93
C SER A 58 -10.52 1.11 -22.14
N PRO A 59 -10.26 0.20 -23.09
CA PRO A 59 -11.09 -1.00 -23.27
C PRO A 59 -11.05 -1.94 -22.05
N LEU A 60 -10.14 -1.69 -21.09
CA LEU A 60 -9.98 -2.44 -19.85
C LEU A 60 -10.77 -1.86 -18.66
N GLY A 61 -11.42 -0.70 -18.82
CA GLY A 61 -12.24 -0.06 -17.76
C GLY A 61 -11.47 0.94 -16.88
N PRO A 62 -12.16 1.55 -15.88
CA PRO A 62 -11.54 2.50 -14.94
C PRO A 62 -10.50 1.80 -14.08
N SER A 63 -9.52 2.56 -13.59
CA SER A 63 -8.50 2.01 -12.70
C SER A 63 -9.09 1.51 -11.39
N GLY A 64 -8.62 0.36 -10.91
CA GLY A 64 -9.17 -0.29 -9.74
C GLY A 64 -9.37 -1.79 -9.87
N GLY A 65 -9.77 -2.43 -8.77
CA GLY A 65 -10.06 -3.87 -8.72
C GLY A 65 -11.24 -4.19 -7.81
N SER A 66 -11.75 -5.41 -7.93
CA SER A 66 -12.84 -5.94 -7.10
C SER A 66 -12.31 -6.92 -6.07
N GLY A 67 -12.86 -6.88 -4.86
CA GLY A 67 -12.47 -7.77 -3.77
C GLY A 67 -12.66 -9.23 -4.15
N ALA A 68 -11.70 -10.06 -3.78
CA ALA A 68 -11.70 -11.49 -4.06
C ALA A 68 -11.81 -12.30 -2.76
N SER A 69 -11.05 -11.88 -1.76
CA SER A 69 -11.04 -12.48 -0.44
C SER A 69 -10.52 -11.48 0.59
N GLN A 70 -10.76 -11.76 1.85
CA GLN A 70 -10.33 -10.93 2.96
C GLN A 70 -9.77 -11.79 4.09
N ASN A 71 -8.95 -11.18 4.94
CA ASN A 71 -8.50 -11.75 6.21
C ASN A 71 -8.50 -10.66 7.28
N GLY A 72 -9.12 -10.92 8.44
CA GLY A 72 -9.12 -10.00 9.57
C GLY A 72 -10.10 -8.83 9.47
N PHE A 73 -11.00 -8.81 8.48
CA PHE A 73 -12.16 -7.94 8.45
C PHE A 73 -13.42 -8.71 8.87
N ASP A 74 -14.02 -8.30 9.98
CA ASP A 74 -15.27 -8.82 10.51
C ASP A 74 -16.45 -8.40 9.61
N LEU A 75 -16.41 -7.21 9.01
CA LEU A 75 -17.48 -6.71 8.14
C LEU A 75 -17.78 -7.63 6.96
N PHE A 76 -16.76 -8.35 6.49
CA PHE A 76 -16.82 -9.26 5.35
C PHE A 76 -16.68 -10.73 5.77
N ASP A 77 -16.83 -11.07 7.05
CA ASP A 77 -16.70 -12.46 7.51
C ASP A 77 -17.92 -13.32 7.07
N PRO A 78 -17.73 -14.32 6.19
CA PRO A 78 -18.82 -15.18 5.74
C PRO A 78 -19.39 -16.05 6.88
N GLY A 79 -18.66 -16.25 7.99
CA GLY A 79 -19.10 -17.05 9.14
C GLY A 79 -20.20 -16.41 9.99
N GLY A 80 -20.47 -15.11 9.82
CA GLY A 80 -21.42 -14.32 10.63
C GLY A 80 -22.51 -13.61 9.84
N GLY A 81 -22.63 -13.83 8.52
CA GLY A 81 -23.52 -13.05 7.66
C GLY A 81 -22.93 -11.70 7.23
N GLY A 82 -21.59 -11.63 7.14
CA GLY A 82 -20.86 -10.46 6.62
C GLY A 82 -21.21 -10.13 5.17
N LEU A 83 -20.76 -8.95 4.76
CA LEU A 83 -20.97 -8.40 3.42
C LEU A 83 -20.17 -9.18 2.37
N ASP A 84 -20.68 -9.24 1.14
CA ASP A 84 -20.02 -9.93 0.05
C ASP A 84 -18.80 -9.12 -0.42
N ILE A 85 -17.60 -9.63 -0.16
CA ILE A 85 -16.34 -8.97 -0.51
C ILE A 85 -16.21 -8.72 -2.01
N THR A 86 -16.90 -9.49 -2.86
CA THR A 86 -16.85 -9.32 -4.33
C THR A 86 -17.55 -8.05 -4.81
N LEU A 87 -18.39 -7.46 -3.96
CA LEU A 87 -19.03 -6.18 -4.22
C LEU A 87 -18.17 -4.99 -3.78
N LEU A 88 -17.11 -5.20 -3.00
CA LEU A 88 -16.14 -4.16 -2.68
C LEU A 88 -15.25 -3.92 -3.89
N SER A 89 -15.07 -2.67 -4.28
CA SER A 89 -14.10 -2.26 -5.27
C SER A 89 -13.38 -0.99 -4.82
N TRP A 90 -12.30 -0.65 -5.49
CA TRP A 90 -11.56 0.58 -5.26
C TRP A 90 -11.15 1.18 -6.59
N THR A 91 -10.82 2.47 -6.60
CA THR A 91 -10.27 3.17 -7.76
C THR A 91 -9.10 4.06 -7.35
N LEU A 92 -8.19 4.31 -8.28
CA LEU A 92 -7.11 5.28 -8.11
C LEU A 92 -7.31 6.51 -8.98
N GLY A 93 -7.09 7.67 -8.37
CA GLY A 93 -6.90 8.91 -9.11
C GLY A 93 -5.46 9.04 -9.62
N SER A 94 -5.19 10.17 -10.26
CA SER A 94 -3.90 10.42 -10.88
C SER A 94 -2.75 10.53 -9.88
N MET A 95 -1.55 10.15 -10.31
CA MET A 95 -0.28 10.34 -9.60
C MET A 95 0.82 10.74 -10.59
N THR A 96 1.81 11.48 -10.12
CA THR A 96 2.90 11.99 -10.96
C THR A 96 4.22 11.35 -10.56
N LEU A 97 5.09 11.11 -11.54
CA LEU A 97 6.46 10.66 -11.31
C LEU A 97 7.21 11.70 -10.46
N TYR A 98 7.80 11.26 -9.36
CA TYR A 98 8.56 12.12 -8.47
C TYR A 98 9.98 12.35 -8.98
N GLU A 99 10.29 13.61 -9.28
CA GLU A 99 11.61 14.06 -9.75
C GLU A 99 12.44 14.81 -8.68
N GLY A 100 11.98 14.82 -7.43
CA GLY A 100 12.62 15.57 -6.34
C GLY A 100 13.82 14.88 -5.67
N PRO A 101 14.58 15.60 -4.82
CA PRO A 101 15.73 15.04 -4.13
C PRO A 101 15.31 13.98 -3.08
N GLY A 102 16.07 12.89 -2.98
CA GLY A 102 15.95 11.90 -1.91
C GLY A 102 15.26 10.58 -2.25
N THR A 103 14.76 10.41 -3.49
CA THR A 103 14.28 9.13 -4.07
C THR A 103 13.94 9.39 -5.54
N ALA A 104 14.97 9.66 -6.34
CA ALA A 104 14.79 9.90 -7.77
C ALA A 104 14.53 8.57 -8.47
N THR A 105 13.54 8.54 -9.37
CA THR A 105 13.31 7.46 -10.34
C THR A 105 14.63 6.99 -10.98
N LEU A 106 14.79 5.68 -11.11
CA LEU A 106 16.01 5.04 -11.60
C LEU A 106 15.70 4.17 -12.82
N SER A 107 16.32 4.46 -13.95
CA SER A 107 16.27 3.56 -15.12
C SER A 107 17.01 2.25 -14.81
N PRO A 108 16.43 1.09 -15.16
CA PRO A 108 17.13 -0.18 -15.03
C PRO A 108 18.25 -0.27 -16.06
N GLY A 109 19.26 -1.07 -15.73
CA GLY A 109 20.31 -1.46 -16.65
C GLY A 109 20.18 -2.93 -17.03
N PRO A 110 21.08 -3.45 -17.91
CA PRO A 110 21.04 -4.86 -18.31
C PRO A 110 21.17 -5.86 -17.15
N ALA A 111 21.76 -5.44 -16.04
CA ALA A 111 21.94 -6.25 -14.83
C ALA A 111 21.72 -5.47 -13.53
N THR A 112 21.08 -4.30 -13.61
CA THR A 112 20.82 -3.45 -12.45
C THR A 112 19.34 -3.12 -12.37
N PRO A 113 18.74 -3.15 -11.17
CA PRO A 113 17.34 -2.85 -10.99
C PRO A 113 17.04 -1.39 -11.32
N GLY A 114 15.78 -1.14 -11.61
CA GLY A 114 15.22 0.20 -11.80
C GLY A 114 13.92 0.33 -11.03
N PHE A 115 13.50 1.56 -10.79
CA PHE A 115 12.23 1.83 -10.14
C PHE A 115 11.64 3.18 -10.58
N GLU A 116 10.32 3.29 -10.51
CA GLU A 116 9.58 4.54 -10.68
C GLU A 116 8.88 4.87 -9.37
N ASP A 117 9.08 6.09 -8.84
CA ASP A 117 8.43 6.56 -7.61
C ASP A 117 7.35 7.56 -8.01
N TYR A 118 6.09 7.17 -7.87
CA TYR A 118 4.94 8.03 -8.09
C TYR A 118 4.46 8.60 -6.77
N ARG A 119 4.21 9.91 -6.79
CA ARG A 119 3.63 10.61 -5.67
C ARG A 119 2.38 11.31 -6.10
N TYR A 120 1.48 11.38 -5.15
CA TYR A 120 0.34 12.24 -5.27
C TYR A 120 0.82 13.70 -5.25
N ASP A 121 0.60 14.39 -6.37
CA ASP A 121 0.83 15.83 -6.50
C ASP A 121 -0.44 16.53 -6.02
N ASP A 122 -0.34 17.25 -4.90
CA ASP A 122 -1.47 18.00 -4.34
C ASP A 122 -1.81 19.27 -5.14
N ASN A 123 -1.07 19.52 -6.24
CA ASN A 123 -1.21 20.64 -7.15
C ASN A 123 -1.38 21.99 -6.41
N GLY A 124 -0.73 22.12 -5.25
CA GLY A 124 -0.67 23.37 -4.48
C GLY A 124 -1.93 23.75 -3.70
N GLY A 125 -2.93 22.89 -3.51
CA GLY A 125 -4.00 23.21 -2.54
C GLY A 125 -5.28 22.38 -2.61
N LEU A 126 -5.65 21.83 -1.44
CA LEU A 126 -6.85 21.03 -1.14
C LEU A 126 -6.96 19.74 -1.96
N ALA A 127 -6.25 18.72 -1.47
CA ALA A 127 -6.09 17.42 -2.10
C ALA A 127 -7.41 16.80 -2.64
N PRO A 128 -7.59 16.66 -3.97
CA PRO A 128 -8.48 15.63 -4.48
C PRO A 128 -8.06 14.25 -3.94
N THR A 129 -8.98 13.54 -3.31
CA THR A 129 -8.79 12.13 -2.96
C THR A 129 -8.41 11.34 -4.22
N ASN A 130 -7.27 10.64 -4.21
CA ASN A 130 -6.85 9.78 -5.33
C ASN A 130 -6.95 8.28 -4.97
N LEU A 131 -7.69 7.96 -3.91
CA LEU A 131 -8.09 6.60 -3.57
C LEU A 131 -9.55 6.64 -3.12
N THR A 132 -10.39 5.81 -3.74
CA THR A 132 -11.80 5.70 -3.37
C THR A 132 -12.22 4.24 -3.31
N PHE A 133 -12.94 3.87 -2.26
CA PHE A 133 -13.55 2.56 -2.07
C PHE A 133 -15.05 2.64 -2.32
N PHE A 134 -15.57 1.66 -3.06
CA PHE A 134 -16.98 1.51 -3.37
C PHE A 134 -17.45 0.14 -2.90
N TYR A 135 -18.72 0.05 -2.53
CA TYR A 135 -19.38 -1.22 -2.33
C TYR A 135 -20.67 -1.24 -3.14
N ASN A 136 -20.79 -2.24 -4.01
CA ASN A 136 -21.91 -2.38 -4.94
C ASN A 136 -22.16 -1.08 -5.74
N GLY A 137 -21.07 -0.44 -6.17
CA GLY A 137 -21.08 0.82 -6.94
C GLY A 137 -21.33 2.10 -6.14
N ALA A 138 -21.57 2.03 -4.83
CA ALA A 138 -21.74 3.21 -3.97
C ALA A 138 -20.45 3.53 -3.20
N GLU A 139 -20.03 4.79 -3.18
CA GLU A 139 -18.86 5.22 -2.43
C GLU A 139 -19.03 4.98 -0.92
N TRP A 140 -17.99 4.39 -0.31
CA TRP A 140 -17.92 4.11 1.12
C TRP A 140 -16.88 4.94 1.84
N ALA A 141 -15.67 4.99 1.32
CA ALA A 141 -14.56 5.71 1.94
C ALA A 141 -13.59 6.23 0.87
N SER A 142 -12.91 7.32 1.17
CA SER A 142 -11.93 7.91 0.27
C SER A 142 -10.77 8.53 1.04
N GLY A 143 -9.65 8.70 0.34
CA GLY A 143 -8.37 9.08 0.91
C GLY A 143 -7.36 9.37 -0.17
N TYR A 144 -6.07 9.21 0.16
CA TYR A 144 -5.00 9.43 -0.79
C TYR A 144 -3.88 8.40 -0.67
N VAL A 145 -3.31 8.04 -1.82
CA VAL A 145 -2.04 7.32 -1.95
C VAL A 145 -0.92 8.32 -1.73
N THR A 146 -0.07 8.10 -0.73
CA THR A 146 1.07 8.99 -0.44
C THR A 146 2.25 8.70 -1.35
N ARG A 147 2.42 7.44 -1.72
CA ARG A 147 3.54 6.95 -2.53
C ARG A 147 3.17 5.63 -3.20
N PHE A 148 3.56 5.46 -4.44
CA PHE A 148 3.52 4.20 -5.16
C PHE A 148 4.85 4.00 -5.88
N VAL A 149 5.53 2.89 -5.62
CA VAL A 149 6.81 2.56 -6.24
C VAL A 149 6.65 1.31 -7.05
N THR A 150 7.13 1.35 -8.29
CA THR A 150 7.20 0.18 -9.17
C THR A 150 8.65 -0.19 -9.37
N GLU A 151 8.97 -1.48 -9.31
CA GLU A 151 10.34 -1.98 -9.34
C GLU A 151 10.48 -3.09 -10.38
N VAL A 152 11.64 -3.11 -11.04
CA VAL A 152 12.05 -4.13 -12.02
C VAL A 152 13.47 -4.58 -11.73
N ALA A 153 13.78 -5.85 -12.00
CA ALA A 153 15.10 -6.41 -11.73
C ALA A 153 16.16 -5.94 -12.74
N ASN A 154 15.76 -5.67 -13.99
CA ASN A 154 16.66 -5.22 -15.07
C ASN A 154 15.86 -4.69 -16.28
N SER A 155 16.56 -4.20 -17.30
CA SER A 155 15.95 -3.58 -18.49
C SER A 155 15.17 -4.53 -19.41
N ALA A 156 15.24 -5.85 -19.19
CA ALA A 156 14.47 -6.86 -19.92
C ALA A 156 13.31 -7.45 -19.10
N ASP A 157 13.16 -7.02 -17.84
CA ASP A 157 12.17 -7.55 -16.91
C ASP A 157 10.81 -6.89 -17.11
N ILE A 158 9.94 -7.55 -17.87
CA ILE A 158 8.60 -7.08 -18.23
C ILE A 158 7.54 -7.30 -17.13
N ASP A 159 7.91 -7.92 -16.02
CA ASP A 159 7.02 -8.23 -14.90
C ASP A 159 7.46 -7.42 -13.66
N ALA A 160 7.12 -6.14 -13.65
CA ALA A 160 7.41 -5.28 -12.51
C ALA A 160 6.48 -5.60 -11.32
N THR A 161 6.93 -5.25 -10.12
CA THR A 161 6.09 -5.29 -8.91
C THR A 161 5.87 -3.89 -8.39
N GLY A 162 4.68 -3.61 -7.85
CA GLY A 162 4.36 -2.32 -7.25
C GLY A 162 4.12 -2.43 -5.75
N ALA A 163 4.53 -1.42 -4.99
CA ALA A 163 4.19 -1.27 -3.59
C ALA A 163 3.91 0.18 -3.26
N GLY A 164 2.95 0.44 -2.39
CA GLY A 164 2.64 1.79 -1.98
C GLY A 164 1.95 1.89 -0.64
N ASP A 165 1.78 3.14 -0.23
CA ASP A 165 1.19 3.55 1.03
C ASP A 165 0.01 4.50 0.75
N ALA A 166 -1.06 4.35 1.52
CA ALA A 166 -2.24 5.18 1.44
C ALA A 166 -2.82 5.47 2.81
N ILE A 167 -3.65 6.51 2.87
CA ILE A 167 -4.36 6.94 4.07
C ILE A 167 -5.82 7.18 3.70
N ILE A 168 -6.75 6.48 4.34
CA ILE A 168 -8.17 6.84 4.27
C ILE A 168 -8.47 7.98 5.25
N THR A 169 -9.22 8.98 4.80
CA THR A 169 -9.48 10.18 5.61
C THR A 169 -10.95 10.55 5.69
N THR A 170 -11.77 10.01 4.81
CA THR A 170 -13.19 10.35 4.72
C THR A 170 -14.04 9.11 4.49
N ASN A 171 -15.31 9.23 4.88
CA ASN A 171 -16.30 8.17 4.73
C ASN A 171 -17.68 8.76 4.40
N THR A 172 -18.51 7.94 3.77
CA THR A 172 -19.94 8.21 3.62
C THR A 172 -20.71 7.59 4.79
N PRO A 173 -21.99 7.97 5.02
CA PRO A 173 -22.83 7.30 6.02
C PRO A 173 -22.96 5.79 5.77
N ALA A 174 -22.97 5.36 4.51
CA ALA A 174 -23.05 3.95 4.12
C ALA A 174 -21.74 3.18 4.39
N GLY A 175 -20.59 3.85 4.24
CA GLY A 175 -19.27 3.26 4.47
C GLY A 175 -18.71 3.44 5.88
N LEU A 176 -19.49 3.98 6.83
CA LEU A 176 -19.01 4.27 8.18
C LEU A 176 -18.50 3.01 8.90
N ALA A 177 -19.14 1.86 8.72
CA ALA A 177 -18.69 0.60 9.33
C ALA A 177 -17.31 0.17 8.80
N PHE A 178 -17.13 0.20 7.48
CA PHE A 178 -15.84 -0.09 6.83
C PHE A 178 -14.75 0.88 7.29
N PHE A 179 -15.03 2.18 7.29
CA PHE A 179 -14.09 3.20 7.76
C PHE A 179 -13.68 2.97 9.22
N ASN A 180 -14.66 2.79 10.12
CA ASN A 180 -14.39 2.56 11.54
C ASN A 180 -13.58 1.28 11.79
N GLU A 181 -13.84 0.24 11.01
CA GLU A 181 -13.08 -1.00 11.10
C GLU A 181 -11.64 -0.81 10.66
N VAL A 182 -11.38 -0.17 9.51
CA VAL A 182 -10.02 0.17 9.09
C VAL A 182 -9.32 1.04 10.14
N MET A 183 -9.99 2.05 10.68
CA MET A 183 -9.44 2.88 11.75
C MET A 183 -9.14 2.04 13.00
N THR A 184 -9.97 1.06 13.34
CA THR A 184 -9.72 0.18 14.48
C THR A 184 -8.48 -0.69 14.23
N LEU A 185 -8.41 -1.31 13.06
CA LEU A 185 -7.32 -2.21 12.63
C LEU A 185 -5.98 -1.47 12.49
N SER A 186 -6.03 -0.18 12.13
CA SER A 186 -4.84 0.66 11.97
C SER A 186 -4.47 1.46 13.23
N SER A 187 -5.15 1.24 14.36
CA SER A 187 -4.97 2.03 15.59
C SER A 187 -5.27 3.54 15.44
N GLY A 188 -6.17 3.88 14.52
CA GLY A 188 -6.71 5.23 14.32
C GLY A 188 -6.00 6.05 13.25
N THR A 189 -5.02 5.48 12.55
CA THR A 189 -4.24 6.17 11.52
C THR A 189 -4.90 6.21 10.14
N GLY A 190 -5.80 5.27 9.83
CA GLY A 190 -6.32 5.03 8.49
C GLY A 190 -5.26 4.51 7.50
N GLN A 191 -4.08 4.08 7.98
CA GLN A 191 -2.97 3.70 7.12
C GLN A 191 -3.18 2.34 6.46
N LEU A 192 -3.02 2.33 5.15
CA LEU A 192 -3.08 1.17 4.29
C LEU A 192 -1.75 1.03 3.54
N SER A 193 -1.32 -0.20 3.32
CA SER A 193 -0.29 -0.52 2.34
C SER A 193 -0.92 -1.33 1.22
N PHE A 194 -0.49 -1.10 -0.01
CA PHE A 194 -0.97 -1.85 -1.16
C PHE A 194 0.19 -2.42 -1.96
N VAL A 195 -0.03 -3.62 -2.49
CA VAL A 195 0.92 -4.33 -3.35
C VAL A 195 0.25 -4.60 -4.67
N ALA A 196 0.99 -4.46 -5.75
CA ALA A 196 0.65 -4.89 -7.09
C ALA A 196 1.58 -6.03 -7.49
N ASP A 197 1.03 -7.23 -7.64
CA ASP A 197 1.80 -8.46 -7.86
C ASP A 197 2.31 -8.60 -9.30
N SER A 198 1.76 -7.81 -10.22
CA SER A 198 2.21 -7.70 -11.60
C SER A 198 2.08 -6.27 -12.10
N PHE A 199 2.99 -5.90 -12.97
CA PHE A 199 2.97 -4.66 -13.74
C PHE A 199 3.64 -4.97 -15.06
N THR A 200 2.88 -4.84 -16.15
CA THR A 200 3.34 -5.14 -17.50
C THR A 200 3.39 -3.86 -18.31
N PRO A 201 4.55 -3.47 -18.87
CA PRO A 201 4.61 -2.32 -19.76
C PRO A 201 3.96 -2.65 -21.11
N VAL A 202 3.10 -1.77 -21.63
CA VAL A 202 2.52 -1.92 -22.98
C VAL A 202 3.41 -1.24 -24.02
N ALA A 203 3.40 -1.83 -25.22
CA ALA A 203 4.23 -1.47 -26.35
C ALA A 203 4.21 0.04 -26.69
N PRO A 204 5.28 0.59 -27.30
CA PRO A 204 5.39 2.00 -27.66
C PRO A 204 4.27 2.58 -28.55
N SER A 205 3.45 1.73 -29.17
CA SER A 205 2.32 2.10 -30.02
C SER A 205 0.99 2.26 -29.27
N ASP A 206 0.95 1.93 -27.99
CA ASP A 206 -0.23 1.99 -27.13
C ASP A 206 0.20 2.66 -25.80
N PRO A 207 -0.39 3.79 -25.38
CA PRO A 207 -0.08 4.37 -24.08
C PRO A 207 -0.26 3.31 -22.99
N GLY A 208 0.84 2.90 -22.37
CA GLY A 208 0.92 1.81 -21.38
C GLY A 208 -0.33 1.63 -20.52
N THR A 209 -0.96 0.45 -20.56
CA THR A 209 -1.87 -0.01 -19.50
C THR A 209 -1.07 -0.74 -18.43
N PHE A 210 -1.43 -0.61 -17.17
CA PHE A 210 -0.86 -1.43 -16.11
C PHE A 210 -1.95 -2.36 -15.57
N GLY A 211 -1.69 -3.66 -15.54
CA GLY A 211 -2.57 -4.65 -14.94
C GLY A 211 -1.98 -5.17 -13.64
N SER A 212 -2.70 -5.06 -12.53
CA SER A 212 -2.31 -5.60 -11.23
C SER A 212 -3.37 -6.56 -10.68
N THR A 213 -2.96 -7.71 -10.17
CA THR A 213 -3.70 -8.35 -9.07
C THR A 213 -3.01 -7.90 -7.81
N GLY A 214 -3.74 -7.22 -6.92
CA GLY A 214 -3.13 -6.54 -5.79
C GLY A 214 -3.78 -6.89 -4.47
N SER A 215 -3.09 -6.54 -3.39
CA SER A 215 -3.65 -6.63 -2.04
C SER A 215 -3.57 -5.29 -1.35
N ILE A 216 -4.54 -5.00 -0.49
CA ILE A 216 -4.50 -3.88 0.45
C ILE A 216 -4.45 -4.47 1.85
N THR A 217 -3.47 -4.05 2.63
CA THR A 217 -3.28 -4.46 4.01
C THR A 217 -3.37 -3.24 4.92
N VAL A 218 -4.18 -3.33 5.97
CA VAL A 218 -4.21 -2.32 7.02
C VAL A 218 -2.92 -2.42 7.81
N VAL A 219 -2.20 -1.32 7.95
CA VAL A 219 -0.92 -1.29 8.68
C VAL A 219 -1.23 -1.08 10.16
N PRO A 220 -1.08 -2.10 11.02
CA PRO A 220 -1.21 -1.89 12.45
C PRO A 220 0.01 -1.08 12.90
N GLU A 221 -0.17 -0.03 13.70
CA GLU A 221 0.99 0.55 14.39
C GLU A 221 1.72 -0.54 15.16
N PRO A 222 3.07 -0.49 15.28
CA PRO A 222 3.81 -1.40 16.12
C PRO A 222 3.16 -1.40 17.50
N SER A 223 2.46 -2.49 17.81
CA SER A 223 1.50 -2.54 18.90
C SER A 223 2.10 -1.92 20.16
N THR A 224 1.28 -1.25 20.95
CA THR A 224 1.65 -0.63 22.23
C THR A 224 2.55 -1.52 23.11
N MET A 225 2.57 -2.83 22.91
CA MET A 225 3.56 -3.78 23.41
C MET A 225 5.02 -3.42 23.07
N ALA A 226 5.37 -3.07 21.82
CA ALA A 226 6.70 -2.62 21.45
C ALA A 226 7.11 -1.34 22.18
N ALA A 227 6.17 -0.39 22.33
CA ALA A 227 6.37 0.82 23.13
C ALA A 227 6.49 0.52 24.65
N LEU A 228 5.70 -0.41 25.18
CA LEU A 228 5.74 -0.88 26.57
C LEU A 228 7.04 -1.66 26.85
N PHE A 229 7.52 -2.48 25.92
CA PHE A 229 8.79 -3.19 26.02
C PHE A 229 9.98 -2.23 25.87
N GLY A 230 9.90 -1.23 24.99
CA GLY A 230 10.85 -0.12 24.93
C GLY A 230 10.90 0.70 26.22
N ALA A 231 9.74 1.09 26.76
CA ALA A 231 9.63 1.85 28.00
C ALA A 231 10.10 1.05 29.23
N SER A 232 9.80 -0.25 29.30
CA SER A 232 10.27 -1.12 30.39
C SER A 232 11.78 -1.42 30.29
N ALA A 233 12.33 -1.53 29.08
CA ALA A 233 13.79 -1.60 28.87
C ALA A 233 14.49 -0.31 29.33
N LEU A 234 13.89 0.85 29.07
CA LEU A 234 14.36 2.16 29.58
C LEU A 234 14.23 2.27 31.11
N GLY A 235 13.15 1.77 31.70
CA GLY A 235 12.96 1.71 33.15
C GLY A 235 14.00 0.83 33.87
N ILE A 236 14.29 -0.35 33.31
CA ILE A 236 15.29 -1.29 33.86
C ILE A 236 16.71 -0.70 33.77
N THR A 237 17.02 0.03 32.70
CA THR A 237 18.32 0.71 32.56
C THR A 237 18.46 1.89 33.52
N PHE A 238 17.40 2.66 33.79
CA PHE A 238 17.40 3.72 34.81
C PHE A 238 17.59 3.19 36.23
N ILE A 239 16.90 2.11 36.60
CA ILE A 239 17.03 1.46 37.93
C ILE A 239 18.44 0.91 38.13
N ARG A 240 19.06 0.34 37.07
CA ARG A 240 20.46 -0.12 37.11
C ARG A 240 21.46 1.03 37.29
N ARG A 241 21.19 2.20 36.73
CA ARG A 241 22.05 3.38 36.84
C ARG A 241 22.02 3.98 38.24
N ARG A 242 20.87 4.00 38.91
CA ARG A 242 20.71 4.43 40.31
C ARG A 242 21.36 3.52 41.35
N ARG A 243 21.55 2.22 41.06
CA ARG A 243 22.22 1.28 41.99
C ARG A 243 23.75 1.32 41.93
N LYS A 244 24.33 2.07 40.99
CA LYS A 244 25.79 2.21 40.81
C LYS A 244 26.32 3.58 41.23
N SER A 245 25.46 4.46 41.75
CA SER A 245 25.82 5.73 42.38
C SER A 245 25.53 5.67 43.86
#